data_AF-A0A369Y5N2-F1
#
_entry.id   AF-A0A369Y5N2-F1
#
_cell.length_a   1.000
_cell.length_b   1.000
_cell.length_c   1.000
_cell.angle_alpha   90.00
_cell.angle_beta   90.00
_cell.angle_gamma   90.00
#
_symmetry.space_group_name_H-M   'P 1'
#
loop_
_entity.id
_entity.type
_entity.pdbx_description
1 polymer ?
#
loop_
_entity_poly.entity_id
_entity_poly.type
_entity_poly.pdbx_seq_one_letter_code
_entity_poly.pdbx_strand_id
1 'polypeptide(L)'
;MKSRRSYINIIYEGKDITGELSPYLKGLSYTDNLDKGDSVTLSLTGDKWIKEWAILKGDKLKVEIGVINWRNEGDNRVLKCGTFTIDDLSFSGTPDTMNISGTSIDITKNLKGVKKDNTWENVSLKEIAQEISKTYSMDLFYDCTEEFTFDKVDQMKESDSSLLARISKEQGMAIKITMDKIIIFDEKTYEDKETVITFNKSNLMRYDLQCDDLEVYDGCELTFYDPILGEYLKGKYEAPASEFYKVKTGKILYQNIDTGVTGTTKEEKEKFLNERAKKILRNMNKNETKIKISHMGDPEYLAGITTKILGFGRYDGVYLITSVTHDINKGYNCSLDMRRRLDF
;
A
#
# COMPACT_ATOMS: atom_id res chain seq x y z
N MET A 1 -38.99 -8.39 -0.71
CA MET A 1 -37.56 -8.06 -0.81
C MET A 1 -37.21 -7.09 0.29
N LYS A 2 -36.36 -7.49 1.23
CA LYS A 2 -35.78 -6.56 2.22
C LYS A 2 -34.85 -5.60 1.50
N SER A 3 -34.85 -4.32 1.88
CA SER A 3 -33.99 -3.32 1.24
C SER A 3 -32.51 -3.54 1.60
N ARG A 4 -31.62 -3.35 0.61
CA ARG A 4 -30.17 -3.25 0.83
C ARG A 4 -29.84 -2.03 1.68
N ARG A 5 -28.91 -2.17 2.62
CA ARG A 5 -28.50 -1.08 3.52
C ARG A 5 -27.01 -1.18 3.83
N SER A 6 -26.36 -0.05 3.98
CA SER A 6 -25.03 0.08 4.58
C SER A 6 -25.13 0.81 5.91
N TYR A 7 -24.18 0.55 6.81
CA TYR A 7 -24.07 1.22 8.10
C TYR A 7 -22.59 1.32 8.50
N ILE A 8 -22.31 2.18 9.47
CA ILE A 8 -20.98 2.31 10.07
C ILE A 8 -21.08 2.06 11.57
N ASN A 9 -20.05 1.45 12.13
CA ASN A 9 -19.84 1.37 13.57
C ASN A 9 -18.60 2.17 13.93
N ILE A 10 -18.72 2.99 14.97
CA ILE A 10 -17.64 3.87 15.45
C ILE A 10 -17.44 3.64 16.93
N ILE A 11 -16.21 3.23 17.28
CA ILE A 11 -15.74 3.11 18.65
C ILE A 11 -14.68 4.19 18.85
N TYR A 12 -14.93 5.12 19.75
CA TYR A 12 -14.05 6.23 20.09
C TYR A 12 -13.53 6.04 21.51
N GLU A 13 -12.21 6.01 21.70
CA GLU A 13 -11.54 5.74 22.99
C GLU A 13 -12.11 4.50 23.71
N GLY A 14 -12.45 3.46 22.95
CA GLY A 14 -13.01 2.20 23.47
C GLY A 14 -14.51 2.22 23.78
N LYS A 15 -15.19 3.37 23.68
CA LYS A 15 -16.65 3.47 23.82
C LYS A 15 -17.33 3.46 22.44
N ASP A 16 -18.34 2.61 22.27
CA ASP A 16 -19.21 2.67 21.10
C ASP A 16 -20.08 3.94 21.16
N ILE A 17 -19.91 4.82 20.16
CA ILE A 17 -20.64 6.09 20.04
C ILE A 17 -21.55 6.12 18.81
N THR A 18 -21.74 4.99 18.13
CA THR A 18 -22.45 4.89 16.84
C THR A 18 -23.85 5.50 16.89
N GLY A 19 -24.62 5.17 17.93
CA GLY A 19 -25.98 5.69 18.10
C GLY A 19 -26.04 7.19 18.41
N GLU A 20 -25.13 7.67 19.26
CA GLU A 20 -25.02 9.10 19.65
C GLU A 20 -24.58 9.96 18.45
N LEU A 21 -23.78 9.40 17.54
CA LEU A 21 -23.20 10.07 16.39
C LEU A 21 -24.10 10.08 15.15
N SER A 22 -24.99 9.08 15.01
CA SER A 22 -25.86 8.91 13.84
C SER A 22 -26.66 10.15 13.42
N PRO A 23 -27.23 10.99 14.32
CA PRO A 23 -27.98 12.19 13.91
C PRO A 23 -27.11 13.27 13.26
N TYR A 24 -25.80 13.22 13.48
CA TYR A 24 -24.87 14.25 13.05
C TYR A 24 -23.97 13.81 11.89
N LEU A 25 -23.96 12.51 11.58
CA LEU A 25 -23.13 11.93 10.53
C LEU A 25 -23.48 12.48 9.14
N LYS A 26 -22.52 13.13 8.50
CA LYS A 26 -22.59 13.46 7.06
C LYS A 26 -21.99 12.36 6.19
N GLY A 27 -20.94 11.71 6.68
CA GLY A 27 -20.35 10.57 6.01
C GLY A 27 -19.02 10.14 6.60
N LEU A 28 -18.54 9.03 6.07
CA LEU A 28 -17.26 8.40 6.39
C LEU A 28 -16.54 8.10 5.07
N SER A 29 -15.24 8.41 5.01
CA SER A 29 -14.35 7.96 3.96
C SER A 29 -13.24 7.14 4.60
N TYR A 30 -13.03 5.90 4.15
CA TYR A 30 -11.94 5.03 4.60
C TYR A 30 -11.09 4.64 3.40
N THR A 31 -9.79 4.83 3.47
CA THR A 31 -8.85 4.45 2.42
C THR A 31 -7.91 3.36 2.92
N ASP A 32 -8.02 2.17 2.33
CA ASP A 32 -7.06 1.06 2.48
C ASP A 32 -5.98 1.18 1.40
N ASN A 33 -4.71 1.21 1.80
CA ASN A 33 -3.57 1.33 0.89
C ASN A 33 -2.68 0.08 0.92
N LEU A 34 -2.07 -0.28 -0.21
CA LEU A 34 -1.16 -1.42 -0.28
C LEU A 34 0.20 -1.16 0.41
N ASP A 35 0.80 -0.01 0.18
CA ASP A 35 2.18 0.34 0.56
C ASP A 35 2.28 1.57 1.47
N LYS A 36 1.13 2.07 1.94
CA LYS A 36 1.03 3.23 2.83
C LYS A 36 0.14 2.89 4.01
N GLY A 37 0.17 3.75 5.03
CA GLY A 37 -0.82 3.67 6.09
C GLY A 37 -2.22 3.98 5.55
N ASP A 38 -3.20 3.28 6.07
CA ASP A 38 -4.60 3.53 5.83
C ASP A 38 -5.04 4.83 6.51
N SER A 39 -6.07 5.45 5.99
CA SER A 39 -6.62 6.71 6.51
C SER A 39 -8.13 6.66 6.63
N VAL A 40 -8.68 7.44 7.55
CA VAL A 40 -10.11 7.61 7.71
C VAL A 40 -10.44 9.08 7.87
N THR A 41 -11.57 9.51 7.30
CA THR A 41 -12.15 10.83 7.52
C THR A 41 -13.62 10.68 7.88
N LEU A 42 -13.99 11.23 9.03
CA LEU A 42 -15.36 11.28 9.53
C LEU A 42 -15.88 12.72 9.47
N SER A 43 -16.97 12.93 8.74
CA SER A 43 -17.61 14.24 8.61
C SER A 43 -18.88 14.32 9.44
N LEU A 44 -18.94 15.29 10.35
CA LEU A 44 -20.05 15.51 11.28
C LEU A 44 -20.61 16.93 11.12
N THR A 45 -21.89 17.09 11.36
CA THR A 45 -22.56 18.40 11.39
C THR A 45 -22.63 18.97 12.80
N GLY A 46 -22.62 20.28 12.93
CA GLY A 46 -22.76 20.99 14.20
C GLY A 46 -21.42 21.22 14.93
N ASP A 47 -21.51 21.91 16.06
CA ASP A 47 -20.37 22.48 16.81
C ASP A 47 -20.08 21.76 18.15
N LYS A 48 -20.86 20.72 18.49
CA LYS A 48 -20.67 19.94 19.73
C LYS A 48 -19.27 19.32 19.84
N TRP A 49 -18.70 18.96 18.68
CA TRP A 49 -17.38 18.32 18.52
C TRP A 49 -16.19 19.21 18.87
N ILE A 50 -16.43 20.50 19.09
CA ILE A 50 -15.44 21.47 19.57
C ILE A 50 -15.82 22.06 20.95
N LYS A 51 -16.84 21.49 21.61
CA LYS A 51 -17.39 21.96 22.89
C LYS A 51 -17.51 20.78 23.87
N GLU A 52 -18.75 20.37 24.17
CA GLU A 52 -19.09 19.34 25.14
C GLU A 52 -18.57 17.94 24.76
N TRP A 53 -18.49 17.65 23.45
CA TRP A 53 -18.00 16.39 22.89
C TRP A 53 -16.70 16.59 22.13
N ALA A 54 -15.81 17.42 22.70
CA ALA A 54 -14.54 17.75 22.08
C ALA A 54 -13.75 16.47 21.74
N ILE A 55 -13.39 16.33 20.46
CA ILE A 55 -12.49 15.29 19.97
C ILE A 55 -11.09 15.89 19.86
N LEU A 56 -10.08 15.19 20.37
CA LEU A 56 -8.71 15.66 20.45
C LEU A 56 -7.80 14.91 19.48
N LYS A 57 -6.73 15.57 19.09
CA LYS A 57 -5.64 14.90 18.35
C LYS A 57 -4.97 13.89 19.27
N GLY A 58 -4.65 12.71 18.74
CA GLY A 58 -4.09 11.60 19.48
C GLY A 58 -5.12 10.56 19.93
N ASP A 59 -6.40 10.92 19.98
CA ASP A 59 -7.47 9.97 20.33
C ASP A 59 -7.59 8.86 19.29
N LYS A 60 -8.09 7.70 19.72
CA LYS A 60 -8.24 6.49 18.93
C LYS A 60 -9.66 6.34 18.43
N LEU A 61 -9.78 6.17 17.12
CA LEU A 61 -11.02 5.90 16.42
C LEU A 61 -10.94 4.52 15.77
N LYS A 62 -11.78 3.58 16.20
CA LYS A 62 -11.94 2.29 15.53
C LYS A 62 -13.22 2.29 14.70
N VAL A 63 -13.09 1.86 13.45
CA VAL A 63 -14.15 1.99 12.44
C VAL A 63 -14.44 0.64 11.80
N GLU A 64 -15.73 0.35 11.61
CA GLU A 64 -16.21 -0.80 10.84
C GLU A 64 -17.31 -0.35 9.87
N ILE A 65 -17.32 -0.97 8.69
CA ILE A 65 -18.30 -0.72 7.63
C ILE A 65 -19.13 -1.98 7.44
N GLY A 66 -20.44 -1.88 7.64
CA GLY A 66 -21.35 -3.00 7.49
C GLY A 66 -22.30 -2.86 6.31
N VAL A 67 -22.69 -3.99 5.73
CA VAL A 67 -23.74 -4.08 4.71
C VAL A 67 -24.75 -5.16 5.06
N ILE A 68 -26.01 -4.96 4.66
CA ILE A 68 -27.14 -5.87 4.92
C ILE A 68 -27.92 -6.06 3.62
N ASN A 69 -28.25 -7.31 3.29
CA ASN A 69 -28.92 -7.73 2.05
C ASN A 69 -28.28 -7.10 0.80
N TRP A 70 -26.94 -7.09 0.72
CA TRP A 70 -26.22 -6.23 -0.22
C TRP A 70 -26.25 -6.73 -1.66
N ARG A 71 -25.61 -7.88 -1.95
CA ARG A 71 -25.67 -8.53 -3.26
C ARG A 71 -26.99 -9.28 -3.46
N ASN A 72 -27.50 -9.89 -2.40
CA ASN A 72 -28.76 -10.64 -2.36
C ASN A 72 -29.33 -10.64 -0.95
N GLU A 73 -30.59 -11.07 -0.80
CA GLU A 73 -31.20 -11.24 0.52
C GLU A 73 -30.36 -12.24 1.34
N GLY A 74 -30.03 -11.86 2.59
CA GLY A 74 -29.14 -12.62 3.47
C GLY A 74 -27.65 -12.29 3.36
N ASP A 75 -27.20 -11.55 2.33
CA ASP A 75 -25.81 -11.10 2.23
C ASP A 75 -25.52 -9.96 3.24
N ASN A 76 -25.01 -10.35 4.41
CA ASN A 76 -24.64 -9.44 5.48
C ASN A 76 -23.15 -9.60 5.81
N ARG A 77 -22.37 -8.53 5.65
CA ARG A 77 -20.91 -8.55 5.81
C ARG A 77 -20.44 -7.30 6.55
N VAL A 78 -19.30 -7.40 7.21
CA VAL A 78 -18.67 -6.29 7.93
C VAL A 78 -17.19 -6.24 7.57
N LEU A 79 -16.75 -5.10 7.07
CA LEU A 79 -15.36 -4.73 6.90
C LEU A 79 -14.86 -4.08 8.19
N LYS A 80 -13.82 -4.67 8.79
CA LYS A 80 -13.11 -4.09 9.93
C LYS A 80 -12.00 -3.18 9.38
N CYS A 81 -12.25 -1.87 9.32
CA CYS A 81 -11.30 -0.90 8.76
C CYS A 81 -10.06 -0.72 9.63
N GLY A 82 -10.14 -1.04 10.93
CA GLY A 82 -9.02 -0.95 11.86
C GLY A 82 -9.17 0.19 12.85
N THR A 83 -8.05 0.55 13.48
CA THR A 83 -7.96 1.65 14.46
C THR A 83 -7.05 2.74 13.91
N PHE A 84 -7.47 3.98 14.10
CA PHE A 84 -6.81 5.17 13.58
C PHE A 84 -6.53 6.13 14.73
N THR A 85 -5.37 6.77 14.72
CA THR A 85 -5.05 7.90 15.59
C THR A 85 -5.46 9.19 14.89
N ILE A 86 -6.24 10.02 15.57
CA ILE A 86 -6.69 11.31 15.04
C ILE A 86 -5.50 12.26 14.93
N ASP A 87 -5.20 12.73 13.74
CA ASP A 87 -4.04 13.59 13.44
C ASP A 87 -4.44 14.96 12.89
N ASP A 88 -5.58 15.05 12.23
CA ASP A 88 -6.12 16.29 11.68
C ASP A 88 -7.59 16.50 12.05
N LEU A 89 -7.89 17.75 12.42
CA LEU A 89 -9.20 18.23 12.83
C LEU A 89 -9.45 19.53 12.09
N SER A 90 -10.45 19.57 11.23
CA SER A 90 -10.84 20.79 10.51
C SER A 90 -12.31 21.11 10.76
N PHE A 91 -12.59 22.38 11.00
CA PHE A 91 -13.93 22.88 11.24
C PHE A 91 -14.25 23.99 10.22
N SER A 92 -15.37 23.85 9.52
CA SER A 92 -15.83 24.80 8.51
C SER A 92 -17.29 25.19 8.74
N GLY A 93 -17.66 26.39 8.31
CA GLY A 93 -18.95 27.02 8.64
C GLY A 93 -19.99 27.02 7.51
N THR A 94 -21.23 27.33 7.89
CA THR A 94 -22.43 27.55 7.05
C THR A 94 -22.74 26.43 6.02
N PRO A 95 -23.35 25.30 6.45
CA PRO A 95 -23.59 24.90 7.84
C PRO A 95 -22.32 24.32 8.52
N ASP A 96 -22.24 24.47 9.84
CA ASP A 96 -21.12 23.98 10.65
C ASP A 96 -20.84 22.50 10.41
N THR A 97 -19.59 22.21 10.07
CA THR A 97 -19.10 20.88 9.71
C THR A 97 -17.73 20.66 10.33
N MET A 98 -17.59 19.55 11.04
CA MET A 98 -16.32 19.04 11.55
C MET A 98 -15.87 17.87 10.68
N ASN A 99 -14.62 17.90 10.19
CA ASN A 99 -13.96 16.72 9.64
C ASN A 99 -12.88 16.26 10.60
N ILE A 100 -12.96 15.00 10.96
CA ILE A 100 -12.01 14.31 11.84
C ILE A 100 -11.27 13.31 10.98
N SER A 101 -9.97 13.54 10.79
CA SER A 101 -9.11 12.62 10.04
C SER A 101 -8.19 11.87 10.99
N GLY A 102 -7.91 10.62 10.63
CA GLY A 102 -6.95 9.81 11.35
C GLY A 102 -6.17 8.89 10.42
N THR A 103 -4.99 8.50 10.88
CA THR A 103 -4.10 7.57 10.20
C THR A 103 -3.95 6.29 11.01
N SER A 104 -3.83 5.16 10.31
CA SER A 104 -3.51 3.87 10.91
C SER A 104 -2.04 3.77 11.33
N ILE A 105 -1.22 4.79 11.09
CA ILE A 105 0.15 4.85 11.59
C ILE A 105 0.15 5.56 12.94
N ASP A 106 0.74 4.93 13.95
CA ASP A 106 0.90 5.58 15.24
C ASP A 106 1.96 6.69 15.16
N ILE A 107 1.52 7.94 15.08
CA ILE A 107 2.41 9.11 15.04
C ILE A 107 3.17 9.31 16.37
N THR A 108 2.71 8.71 17.47
CA THR A 108 3.39 8.79 18.77
C THR A 108 4.59 7.86 18.83
N LYS A 109 4.55 6.76 18.07
CA LYS A 109 5.73 5.94 17.79
C LYS A 109 6.60 6.75 16.84
N ASN A 110 7.64 7.38 17.38
CA ASN A 110 8.63 8.22 16.70
C ASN A 110 9.39 7.55 15.52
N LEU A 111 8.90 6.41 15.01
CA LEU A 111 9.35 5.66 13.85
C LEU A 111 9.39 6.51 12.56
N LYS A 112 8.44 7.43 12.39
CA LYS A 112 8.41 8.36 11.24
C LYS A 112 9.07 9.70 11.51
N GLY A 113 8.85 10.26 12.70
CA GLY A 113 9.17 11.65 13.01
C GLY A 113 10.61 11.91 13.43
N VAL A 114 11.28 10.93 14.07
CA VAL A 114 12.63 11.11 14.58
C VAL A 114 13.64 10.65 13.56
N LYS A 115 14.49 11.59 13.13
CA LYS A 115 15.67 11.32 12.31
C LYS A 115 16.81 10.84 13.21
N LYS A 116 17.51 9.81 12.77
CA LYS A 116 18.64 9.22 13.49
C LYS A 116 19.87 9.16 12.59
N ASP A 117 21.02 9.06 13.25
CA ASP A 117 22.29 8.72 12.66
C ASP A 117 22.73 7.38 13.25
N ASN A 118 22.81 6.34 12.43
CA ASN A 118 23.24 4.99 12.84
C ASN A 118 23.96 4.30 11.68
N THR A 119 24.84 3.37 12.01
CA THR A 119 25.47 2.48 11.03
C THR A 119 25.17 1.05 11.43
N TRP A 120 24.60 0.30 10.50
CA TRP A 120 24.32 -1.12 10.64
C TRP A 120 25.39 -1.89 9.88
N GLU A 121 25.98 -2.92 10.47
CA GLU A 121 27.04 -3.71 9.84
C GLU A 121 26.71 -5.20 9.90
N ASN A 122 27.02 -5.93 8.83
CA ASN A 122 26.82 -7.38 8.70
C ASN A 122 25.43 -7.84 9.17
N VAL A 123 24.38 -7.22 8.65
CA VAL A 123 23.00 -7.42 9.10
C VAL A 123 22.07 -7.65 7.92
N SER A 124 20.96 -8.35 8.12
CA SER A 124 19.92 -8.53 7.11
C SER A 124 18.78 -7.51 7.21
N LEU A 125 18.04 -7.33 6.11
CA LEU A 125 16.80 -6.53 6.09
C LEU A 125 15.83 -6.99 7.18
N LYS A 126 15.71 -8.30 7.35
CA LYS A 126 14.83 -8.91 8.33
C LYS A 126 15.27 -8.60 9.76
N GLU A 127 16.56 -8.65 10.04
CA GLU A 127 17.12 -8.31 11.36
C GLU A 127 16.95 -6.83 11.69
N ILE A 128 17.25 -5.92 10.75
CA ILE A 128 16.99 -4.47 10.92
C ILE A 128 15.51 -4.24 11.22
N ALA A 129 14.61 -4.82 10.40
CA ALA A 129 13.17 -4.69 10.60
C ALA A 129 12.71 -5.27 11.95
N GLN A 130 13.33 -6.37 12.39
CA GLN A 130 13.00 -7.01 13.65
C GLN A 130 13.47 -6.18 14.84
N GLU A 131 14.65 -5.61 14.81
CA GLU A 131 15.16 -4.72 15.86
C GLU A 131 14.33 -3.43 15.97
N ILE A 132 14.00 -2.81 14.84
CA ILE A 132 13.12 -1.65 14.79
C ILE A 132 11.73 -2.00 15.32
N SER A 133 11.14 -3.13 14.89
CA SER A 133 9.81 -3.55 15.37
C SER A 133 9.77 -3.71 16.89
N LYS A 134 10.81 -4.31 17.50
CA LYS A 134 10.95 -4.44 18.96
C LYS A 134 11.06 -3.09 19.65
N THR A 135 11.86 -2.18 19.10
CA THR A 135 12.05 -0.82 19.63
C THR A 135 10.72 -0.06 19.78
N TYR A 136 9.79 -0.25 18.85
CA TYR A 136 8.49 0.42 18.85
C TYR A 136 7.31 -0.45 19.32
N SER A 137 7.60 -1.64 19.88
CA SER A 137 6.58 -2.61 20.31
C SER A 137 5.55 -2.89 19.21
N MET A 138 6.05 -3.30 18.05
CA MET A 138 5.28 -3.66 16.86
C MET A 138 5.59 -5.10 16.46
N ASP A 139 4.63 -5.78 15.85
CA ASP A 139 4.85 -7.07 15.21
C ASP A 139 5.54 -6.89 13.85
N LEU A 140 6.42 -7.81 13.49
CA LEU A 140 6.98 -7.90 12.15
C LEU A 140 6.30 -9.03 11.38
N PHE A 141 5.69 -8.70 10.25
CA PHE A 141 5.29 -9.65 9.22
C PHE A 141 6.27 -9.56 8.05
N TYR A 142 7.09 -10.59 7.87
CA TYR A 142 8.11 -10.65 6.84
C TYR A 142 7.82 -11.80 5.88
N ASP A 143 7.30 -11.47 4.70
CA ASP A 143 6.86 -12.40 3.66
C ASP A 143 7.69 -12.23 2.40
N CYS A 144 9.00 -12.44 2.58
CA CYS A 144 9.98 -12.50 1.50
C CYS A 144 10.69 -13.86 1.58
N THR A 145 10.83 -14.52 0.44
CA THR A 145 11.50 -15.82 0.35
C THR A 145 13.03 -15.70 0.34
N GLU A 146 13.54 -14.54 -0.04
CA GLU A 146 14.97 -14.22 -0.13
C GLU A 146 15.47 -13.54 1.14
N GLU A 147 16.74 -13.81 1.46
CA GLU A 147 17.45 -13.14 2.53
C GLU A 147 18.33 -12.03 1.95
N PHE A 148 18.15 -10.80 2.44
CA PHE A 148 18.90 -9.63 1.97
C PHE A 148 19.88 -9.20 3.05
N THR A 149 21.15 -9.56 2.89
CA THR A 149 22.23 -9.20 3.81
C THR A 149 22.99 -7.96 3.34
N PHE A 150 23.39 -7.12 4.28
CA PHE A 150 24.14 -5.90 4.04
C PHE A 150 25.46 -5.97 4.81
N ASP A 151 26.57 -5.69 4.11
CA ASP A 151 27.87 -5.50 4.78
C ASP A 151 27.81 -4.25 5.65
N LYS A 152 27.19 -3.19 5.12
CA LYS A 152 26.98 -1.93 5.81
C LYS A 152 25.75 -1.20 5.29
N VAL A 153 24.95 -0.63 6.18
CA VAL A 153 23.87 0.32 5.87
C VAL A 153 24.02 1.55 6.76
N ASP A 154 24.22 2.70 6.14
CA ASP A 154 24.20 3.97 6.85
C ASP A 154 22.77 4.55 6.87
N GLN A 155 22.33 4.92 8.07
CA GLN A 155 21.13 5.70 8.33
C GLN A 155 21.61 7.09 8.72
N MET A 156 21.50 8.07 7.83
CA MET A 156 21.99 9.43 8.10
C MET A 156 20.85 10.43 8.04
N LYS A 157 20.55 11.09 9.17
CA LYS A 157 19.40 11.99 9.32
C LYS A 157 18.10 11.42 8.74
N GLU A 158 17.92 10.11 8.92
CA GLU A 158 16.85 9.32 8.32
C GLU A 158 16.04 8.67 9.44
N SER A 159 14.71 8.65 9.33
CA SER A 159 13.88 7.96 10.31
C SER A 159 13.87 6.46 10.04
N ASP A 160 13.58 5.65 11.06
CA ASP A 160 13.55 4.18 10.91
C ASP A 160 12.53 3.73 9.85
N SER A 161 11.40 4.43 9.73
CA SER A 161 10.45 4.17 8.64
C SER A 161 11.01 4.48 7.25
N SER A 162 11.78 5.56 7.10
CA SER A 162 12.40 5.95 5.84
C SER A 162 13.52 5.00 5.48
N LEU A 163 14.35 4.62 6.45
CA LEU A 163 15.38 3.59 6.30
C LEU A 163 14.75 2.31 5.76
N LEU A 164 13.77 1.74 6.48
CA LEU A 164 13.10 0.50 6.08
C LEU A 164 12.46 0.58 4.70
N ALA A 165 11.80 1.70 4.37
CA ALA A 165 11.22 1.90 3.05
C ALA A 165 12.26 1.97 1.95
N ARG A 166 13.38 2.66 2.18
CA ARG A 166 14.47 2.77 1.23
C ARG A 166 15.12 1.42 0.97
N ILE A 167 15.58 0.74 2.02
CA ILE A 167 16.27 -0.55 1.85
C ILE A 167 15.35 -1.63 1.29
N SER A 168 14.06 -1.65 1.65
CA SER A 168 13.08 -2.58 1.05
C SER A 168 12.89 -2.30 -0.44
N LYS A 169 12.71 -1.02 -0.83
CA LYS A 169 12.52 -0.62 -2.22
C LYS A 169 13.75 -0.92 -3.09
N GLU A 170 14.95 -0.74 -2.56
CA GLU A 170 16.21 -1.08 -3.22
C GLU A 170 16.36 -2.59 -3.48
N GLN A 171 15.68 -3.44 -2.69
CA GLN A 171 15.57 -4.88 -2.93
C GLN A 171 14.37 -5.28 -3.81
N GLY A 172 13.59 -4.32 -4.29
CA GLY A 172 12.35 -4.57 -5.03
C GLY A 172 11.19 -5.08 -4.17
N MET A 173 11.28 -4.96 -2.84
CA MET A 173 10.23 -5.34 -1.90
C MET A 173 9.31 -4.15 -1.57
N ALA A 174 8.07 -4.43 -1.21
CA ALA A 174 7.14 -3.43 -0.67
C ALA A 174 7.13 -3.44 0.85
N ILE A 175 6.80 -2.30 1.44
CA ILE A 175 6.62 -2.14 2.88
C ILE A 175 5.29 -1.44 3.17
N LYS A 176 4.57 -1.92 4.19
CA LYS A 176 3.43 -1.23 4.81
C LYS A 176 3.67 -1.14 6.32
N ILE A 177 3.44 0.03 6.89
CA ILE A 177 3.56 0.27 8.34
C ILE A 177 2.19 0.67 8.86
N THR A 178 1.69 -0.07 9.85
CA THR A 178 0.42 0.18 10.55
C THR A 178 0.70 0.59 12.01
N MET A 179 -0.33 0.63 12.85
CA MET A 179 -0.25 1.06 14.25
C MET A 179 0.60 0.10 15.09
N ASP A 180 0.45 -1.19 14.78
CA ASP A 180 1.00 -2.31 15.53
C ASP A 180 1.89 -3.22 14.69
N LYS A 181 1.99 -3.05 13.36
CA LYS A 181 2.76 -3.95 12.50
C LYS A 181 3.65 -3.24 11.48
N ILE A 182 4.79 -3.86 11.21
CA ILE A 182 5.63 -3.62 10.05
C ILE A 182 5.45 -4.82 9.12
N ILE A 183 5.09 -4.58 7.87
CA ILE A 183 4.78 -5.60 6.87
C ILE A 183 5.76 -5.40 5.72
N ILE A 184 6.65 -6.35 5.46
CA ILE A 184 7.54 -6.35 4.29
C ILE A 184 7.21 -7.59 3.46
N PHE A 185 6.98 -7.41 2.17
CA PHE A 185 6.49 -8.47 1.30
C PHE A 185 6.92 -8.30 -0.16
N ASP A 186 6.95 -9.40 -0.91
CA ASP A 186 7.12 -9.38 -2.36
C ASP A 186 5.77 -9.17 -3.06
N GLU A 187 5.57 -8.02 -3.71
CA GLU A 187 4.32 -7.71 -4.42
C GLU A 187 3.99 -8.75 -5.50
N LYS A 188 4.99 -9.36 -6.14
CA LYS A 188 4.76 -10.36 -7.19
C LYS A 188 3.95 -11.55 -6.67
N THR A 189 4.25 -12.00 -5.46
CA THR A 189 3.52 -13.10 -4.79
C THR A 189 2.03 -12.79 -4.64
N TYR A 190 1.67 -11.51 -4.47
CA TYR A 190 0.28 -11.07 -4.33
C TYR A 190 -0.38 -10.83 -5.69
N GLU A 191 0.38 -10.34 -6.67
CA GLU A 191 -0.07 -10.17 -8.05
C GLU A 191 -0.38 -11.49 -8.77
N ASP A 192 0.27 -12.58 -8.37
CA ASP A 192 0.08 -13.91 -8.94
C ASP A 192 -1.08 -14.70 -8.28
N LYS A 193 -1.73 -14.13 -7.25
CA LYS A 193 -2.91 -14.74 -6.63
C LYS A 193 -4.11 -14.74 -7.59
N GLU A 194 -4.99 -15.72 -7.41
CA GLU A 194 -6.22 -15.84 -8.19
C GLU A 194 -7.09 -14.59 -8.10
N THR A 195 -7.62 -14.16 -9.24
CA THR A 195 -8.49 -12.99 -9.31
C THR A 195 -9.80 -13.26 -8.59
N VAL A 196 -10.11 -12.45 -7.58
CA VAL A 196 -11.32 -12.63 -6.75
C VAL A 196 -12.53 -11.93 -7.37
N ILE A 197 -12.29 -10.80 -8.06
CA ILE A 197 -13.36 -9.91 -8.55
C ILE A 197 -13.14 -9.63 -10.05
N THR A 198 -14.23 -9.57 -10.81
CA THR A 198 -14.21 -9.13 -12.21
C THR A 198 -15.03 -7.85 -12.37
N PHE A 199 -14.42 -6.81 -12.93
CA PHE A 199 -15.10 -5.58 -13.31
C PHE A 199 -15.25 -5.50 -14.82
N ASN A 200 -16.49 -5.28 -15.27
CA ASN A 200 -16.79 -5.00 -16.67
C ASN A 200 -17.03 -3.50 -16.84
N LYS A 201 -16.45 -2.90 -17.88
CA LYS A 201 -16.67 -1.50 -18.26
C LYS A 201 -18.15 -1.08 -18.26
N SER A 202 -19.07 -1.96 -18.67
CA SER A 202 -20.51 -1.67 -18.69
C SER A 202 -21.13 -1.40 -17.32
N ASN A 203 -20.48 -1.86 -16.24
CA ASN A 203 -21.02 -1.83 -14.88
C ASN A 203 -20.31 -0.80 -13.98
N LEU A 204 -19.40 0.00 -14.53
CA LEU A 204 -18.67 1.02 -13.79
C LEU A 204 -19.43 2.35 -13.78
N MET A 205 -19.38 3.07 -12.66
CA MET A 205 -19.97 4.42 -12.56
C MET A 205 -19.05 5.47 -13.20
N ARG A 206 -17.74 5.31 -13.02
CA ARG A 206 -16.69 6.16 -13.61
C ARG A 206 -15.42 5.32 -13.78
N TYR A 207 -14.61 5.68 -14.76
CA TYR A 207 -13.26 5.13 -14.89
C TYR A 207 -12.30 6.18 -15.44
N ASP A 208 -11.02 6.00 -15.15
CA ASP A 208 -9.88 6.73 -15.69
C ASP A 208 -8.77 5.70 -15.94
N LEU A 209 -8.25 5.62 -17.15
CA LEU A 209 -7.17 4.69 -17.50
C LEU A 209 -5.99 5.49 -18.03
N GLN A 210 -4.82 5.25 -17.43
CA GLN A 210 -3.58 5.89 -17.79
C GLN A 210 -2.52 4.84 -18.12
N CYS A 211 -1.83 5.05 -19.25
CA CYS A 211 -0.62 4.33 -19.60
C CYS A 211 0.49 5.38 -19.74
N ASP A 212 1.49 5.32 -18.85
CA ASP A 212 2.59 6.29 -18.77
C ASP A 212 3.94 5.61 -19.10
N ASP A 213 4.85 6.34 -19.75
CA ASP A 213 6.17 5.90 -20.22
C ASP A 213 7.31 6.76 -19.64
N LEU A 214 7.02 7.75 -18.78
CA LEU A 214 8.07 8.64 -18.29
C LEU A 214 9.21 7.89 -17.56
N GLU A 215 8.90 6.79 -16.85
CA GLU A 215 9.87 6.00 -16.07
C GLU A 215 9.78 4.48 -16.34
N VAL A 216 9.50 4.08 -17.59
CA VAL A 216 9.49 2.67 -18.01
C VAL A 216 10.82 2.33 -18.70
N TYR A 217 11.41 1.19 -18.35
CA TYR A 217 12.71 0.73 -18.86
C TYR A 217 12.57 -0.62 -19.57
N ASP A 218 13.33 -0.84 -20.65
CA ASP A 218 13.39 -2.14 -21.36
C ASP A 218 14.31 -3.16 -20.69
N GLY A 219 15.18 -2.70 -19.79
CA GLY A 219 16.11 -3.56 -19.09
C GLY A 219 16.74 -2.89 -17.88
N CYS A 220 17.36 -3.70 -17.03
CA CYS A 220 18.14 -3.26 -15.88
C CYS A 220 19.51 -3.94 -15.90
N GLU A 221 20.57 -3.17 -15.70
CA GLU A 221 21.93 -3.64 -15.49
C GLU A 221 22.39 -3.23 -14.09
N LEU A 222 22.77 -4.23 -13.29
CA LEU A 222 23.33 -4.07 -11.96
C LEU A 222 24.83 -4.30 -12.00
N THR A 223 25.55 -3.50 -11.25
CA THR A 223 27.00 -3.60 -11.06
C THR A 223 27.31 -3.76 -9.58
N PHE A 224 28.08 -4.80 -9.25
CA PHE A 224 28.47 -5.12 -7.86
C PHE A 224 29.97 -5.37 -7.82
N TYR A 225 30.68 -4.73 -6.89
CA TYR A 225 32.08 -5.05 -6.64
C TYR A 225 32.15 -6.19 -5.64
N ASP A 226 32.71 -7.32 -6.04
CA ASP A 226 32.89 -8.46 -5.16
C ASP A 226 34.24 -8.33 -4.43
N PRO A 227 34.26 -8.03 -3.12
CA PRO A 227 35.52 -7.86 -2.38
C PRO A 227 36.29 -9.17 -2.21
N ILE A 228 35.63 -10.33 -2.35
CA ILE A 228 36.26 -11.65 -2.22
C ILE A 228 36.95 -12.02 -3.54
N LEU A 229 36.28 -11.81 -4.67
CA LEU A 229 36.85 -12.07 -6.00
C LEU A 229 37.75 -10.92 -6.50
N GLY A 230 37.62 -9.73 -5.92
CA GLY A 230 38.36 -8.53 -6.31
C GLY A 230 37.95 -7.94 -7.66
N GLU A 231 36.78 -8.31 -8.19
CA GLU A 231 36.28 -7.90 -9.51
C GLU A 231 34.85 -7.36 -9.47
N TYR A 232 34.47 -6.61 -10.51
CA TYR A 232 33.09 -6.18 -10.71
C TYR A 232 32.28 -7.27 -11.42
N LEU A 233 31.21 -7.72 -10.78
CA LEU A 233 30.20 -8.58 -11.34
C LEU A 233 29.05 -7.76 -11.93
N LYS A 234 28.39 -8.32 -12.94
CA LYS A 234 27.26 -7.68 -13.61
C LYS A 234 26.04 -8.60 -13.61
N GLY A 235 24.90 -8.07 -13.18
CA GLY A 235 23.60 -8.68 -13.43
C GLY A 235 22.88 -7.92 -14.52
N LYS A 236 22.16 -8.62 -15.39
CA LYS A 236 21.30 -7.99 -16.39
C LYS A 236 19.97 -8.72 -16.51
N TYR A 237 18.92 -7.93 -16.70
CA TYR A 237 17.62 -8.44 -17.08
C TYR A 237 17.00 -7.55 -18.14
N GLU A 238 16.51 -8.14 -19.22
CA GLU A 238 15.73 -7.44 -20.25
C GLU A 238 14.25 -7.84 -20.13
N ALA A 239 13.38 -6.85 -20.05
CA ALA A 239 11.95 -7.06 -20.08
C ALA A 239 11.51 -7.62 -21.45
N PRO A 240 10.45 -8.44 -21.49
CA PRO A 240 9.80 -8.78 -22.74
C PRO A 240 9.30 -7.51 -23.43
N ALA A 241 9.18 -7.55 -24.76
CA ALA A 241 8.64 -6.42 -25.51
C ALA A 241 7.21 -6.11 -25.04
N SER A 242 6.98 -4.90 -24.53
CA SER A 242 5.65 -4.50 -24.08
C SER A 242 4.70 -4.36 -25.27
N GLU A 243 3.50 -4.90 -25.13
CA GLU A 243 2.46 -4.84 -26.16
C GLU A 243 1.94 -3.42 -26.43
N PHE A 244 2.29 -2.47 -25.55
CA PHE A 244 1.92 -1.06 -25.64
C PHE A 244 2.88 -0.25 -26.51
N TYR A 245 4.07 -0.76 -26.79
CA TYR A 245 5.04 -0.10 -27.66
C TYR A 245 5.02 -0.66 -29.08
N LYS A 246 5.23 0.22 -30.05
CA LYS A 246 5.51 -0.19 -31.43
C LYS A 246 6.95 -0.71 -31.59
N VAL A 247 7.87 -0.21 -30.76
CA VAL A 247 9.31 -0.53 -30.79
C VAL A 247 9.86 -0.41 -29.37
N LYS A 248 10.87 -1.22 -29.01
CA LYS A 248 11.58 -1.05 -27.72
C LYS A 248 12.16 0.37 -27.62
N THR A 249 12.09 0.96 -26.43
CA THR A 249 12.60 2.32 -26.17
C THR A 249 14.13 2.39 -26.11
N GLY A 250 14.78 1.26 -25.84
CA GLY A 250 16.21 1.16 -25.56
C GLY A 250 16.62 1.65 -24.17
N LYS A 251 15.68 2.04 -23.30
CA LYS A 251 15.98 2.57 -21.97
C LYS A 251 16.50 1.44 -21.06
N ILE A 252 17.72 1.58 -20.56
CA ILE A 252 18.32 0.64 -19.59
C ILE A 252 18.53 1.38 -18.26
N LEU A 253 18.03 0.79 -17.19
CA LEU A 253 18.28 1.24 -15.83
C LEU A 253 19.63 0.72 -15.35
N TYR A 254 20.55 1.62 -15.01
CA TYR A 254 21.85 1.26 -14.44
C TYR A 254 21.85 1.54 -12.95
N GLN A 255 22.26 0.56 -12.14
CA GLN A 255 22.35 0.72 -10.69
C GLN A 255 23.57 -0.01 -10.13
N ASN A 256 24.36 0.70 -9.32
CA ASN A 256 25.38 0.08 -8.49
C ASN A 256 24.70 -0.50 -7.24
N ILE A 257 25.02 -1.76 -6.91
CA ILE A 257 24.53 -2.42 -5.71
C ILE A 257 25.68 -2.55 -4.71
N ASP A 258 25.42 -2.16 -3.47
CA ASP A 258 26.33 -2.17 -2.32
C ASP A 258 25.94 -3.22 -1.25
N THR A 259 24.83 -3.92 -1.46
CA THR A 259 24.36 -4.99 -0.57
C THR A 259 25.03 -6.32 -0.91
N GLY A 260 25.07 -7.24 0.06
CA GLY A 260 25.61 -8.58 -0.13
C GLY A 260 24.93 -9.33 -1.28
N VAL A 261 25.74 -10.06 -2.04
CA VAL A 261 25.31 -10.95 -3.13
C VAL A 261 25.53 -12.38 -2.65
N THR A 262 24.45 -13.16 -2.58
CA THR A 262 24.53 -14.57 -2.17
C THR A 262 25.14 -15.41 -3.29
N GLY A 263 25.97 -16.38 -2.93
CA GLY A 263 26.62 -17.29 -3.86
C GLY A 263 28.10 -17.47 -3.50
N THR A 264 28.62 -18.66 -3.75
CA THR A 264 30.03 -19.00 -3.53
C THR A 264 30.84 -18.90 -4.81
N THR A 265 30.20 -19.12 -5.96
CA THR A 265 30.82 -19.02 -7.29
C THR A 265 30.38 -17.75 -8.01
N LYS A 266 31.16 -17.32 -9.00
CA LYS A 266 30.81 -16.20 -9.88
C LYS A 266 29.43 -16.38 -10.53
N GLU A 267 29.14 -17.60 -11.01
CA GLU A 267 27.88 -17.92 -11.68
C GLU A 267 26.67 -17.81 -10.75
N GLU A 268 26.80 -18.29 -9.50
CA GLU A 268 25.73 -18.15 -8.49
C GLU A 268 25.45 -16.68 -8.17
N LYS A 269 26.52 -15.87 -8.05
CA LYS A 269 26.42 -14.43 -7.79
C LYS A 269 25.80 -13.67 -8.98
N GLU A 270 26.20 -13.98 -10.21
CA GLU A 270 25.61 -13.39 -11.41
C GLU A 270 24.13 -13.78 -11.56
N LYS A 271 23.76 -15.04 -11.26
CA LYS A 271 22.36 -15.48 -11.26
C LYS A 271 21.52 -14.70 -10.24
N PHE A 272 22.04 -14.52 -9.02
CA PHE A 272 21.38 -13.69 -8.01
C PHE A 272 21.20 -12.24 -8.50
N LEU A 273 22.25 -11.65 -9.09
CA LEU A 273 22.19 -10.30 -9.63
C LEU A 273 21.18 -10.18 -10.79
N ASN A 274 21.01 -11.21 -11.62
CA ASN A 274 20.00 -11.23 -12.69
C ASN A 274 18.56 -11.23 -12.15
N GLU A 275 18.27 -12.09 -11.16
CA GLU A 275 16.95 -12.12 -10.51
C GLU A 275 16.65 -10.80 -9.79
N ARG A 276 17.67 -10.17 -9.21
CA ARG A 276 17.53 -8.87 -8.59
C ARG A 276 17.30 -7.74 -9.60
N ALA A 277 18.03 -7.75 -10.72
CA ALA A 277 17.83 -6.80 -11.82
C ALA A 277 16.38 -6.86 -12.31
N LYS A 278 15.83 -8.08 -12.40
CA LYS A 278 14.43 -8.33 -12.75
C LYS A 278 13.45 -7.69 -11.76
N LYS A 279 13.66 -7.88 -10.45
CA LYS A 279 12.79 -7.29 -9.41
C LYS A 279 12.83 -5.77 -9.41
N ILE A 280 14.03 -5.18 -9.52
CA ILE A 280 14.20 -3.73 -9.57
C ILE A 280 13.53 -3.16 -10.83
N LEU A 281 13.73 -3.80 -11.99
CA LEU A 281 13.08 -3.40 -13.23
C LEU A 281 11.55 -3.45 -13.10
N ARG A 282 11.01 -4.53 -12.52
CA ARG A 282 9.58 -4.67 -12.24
C ARG A 282 9.09 -3.54 -11.35
N ASN A 283 9.82 -3.21 -10.28
CA ASN A 283 9.43 -2.15 -9.34
C ASN A 283 9.35 -0.76 -10.00
N MET A 284 10.21 -0.48 -10.99
CA MET A 284 10.14 0.75 -11.78
C MET A 284 8.96 0.72 -12.75
N ASN A 285 8.80 -0.39 -13.49
CA ASN A 285 7.81 -0.49 -14.56
C ASN A 285 6.37 -0.75 -14.06
N LYS A 286 6.17 -1.20 -12.82
CA LYS A 286 4.86 -1.66 -12.29
C LYS A 286 3.74 -0.64 -12.39
N ASN A 287 4.10 0.64 -12.51
CA ASN A 287 3.21 1.78 -12.54
C ASN A 287 2.90 2.28 -13.97
N GLU A 288 3.36 1.60 -15.02
CA GLU A 288 3.12 1.94 -16.42
C GLU A 288 1.63 2.05 -16.72
N THR A 289 0.87 0.97 -16.46
CA THR A 289 -0.58 0.94 -16.72
C THR A 289 -1.36 0.98 -15.41
N LYS A 290 -2.11 2.06 -15.21
CA LYS A 290 -2.98 2.28 -14.05
C LYS A 290 -4.42 2.49 -14.49
N ILE A 291 -5.34 2.06 -13.65
CA ILE A 291 -6.76 2.33 -13.83
C ILE A 291 -7.37 2.75 -12.50
N LYS A 292 -8.18 3.79 -12.54
CA LYS A 292 -9.04 4.21 -11.44
C LYS A 292 -10.47 3.91 -11.82
N ILE A 293 -11.22 3.23 -10.95
CA ILE A 293 -12.64 2.96 -11.20
C ILE A 293 -13.47 3.40 -10.01
N SER A 294 -14.70 3.84 -10.27
CA SER A 294 -15.72 4.02 -9.25
C SER A 294 -16.81 2.98 -9.45
N HIS A 295 -17.11 2.22 -8.40
CA HIS A 295 -18.09 1.14 -8.41
C HIS A 295 -18.97 1.19 -7.15
N MET A 296 -20.13 0.52 -7.21
CA MET A 296 -20.96 0.31 -6.02
C MET A 296 -20.11 -0.32 -4.92
N GLY A 297 -20.17 0.23 -3.70
CA GLY A 297 -19.29 -0.19 -2.62
C GLY A 297 -19.50 -1.64 -2.23
N ASP A 298 -18.44 -2.32 -1.82
CA ASP A 298 -18.50 -3.70 -1.35
C ASP A 298 -17.40 -3.95 -0.30
N PRO A 299 -17.71 -4.55 0.86
CA PRO A 299 -16.70 -4.87 1.89
C PRO A 299 -15.53 -5.76 1.43
N GLU A 300 -15.67 -6.48 0.31
CA GLU A 300 -14.61 -7.33 -0.25
C GLU A 300 -13.55 -6.55 -1.05
N TYR A 301 -13.77 -5.27 -1.33
CA TYR A 301 -12.78 -4.46 -2.04
C TYR A 301 -11.69 -4.04 -1.06
N LEU A 302 -10.51 -4.64 -1.17
CA LEU A 302 -9.35 -4.38 -0.32
C LEU A 302 -8.09 -4.21 -1.16
N ALA A 303 -7.14 -3.43 -0.66
CA ALA A 303 -5.82 -3.34 -1.25
C ALA A 303 -5.11 -4.71 -1.20
N GLY A 304 -4.33 -5.01 -2.24
CA GLY A 304 -3.61 -6.28 -2.37
C GLY A 304 -4.42 -7.43 -2.99
N ILE A 305 -5.70 -7.24 -3.29
CA ILE A 305 -6.50 -8.21 -4.04
C ILE A 305 -6.29 -8.03 -5.54
N THR A 306 -6.20 -9.14 -6.27
CA THR A 306 -6.14 -9.18 -7.74
C THR A 306 -7.55 -9.25 -8.34
N THR A 307 -7.74 -8.51 -9.42
CA THR A 307 -9.02 -8.37 -10.12
C THR A 307 -8.85 -8.51 -11.62
N LYS A 308 -9.92 -8.89 -12.30
CA LYS A 308 -9.96 -8.96 -13.76
C LYS A 308 -10.73 -7.77 -14.31
N ILE A 309 -10.12 -7.03 -15.22
CA ILE A 309 -10.74 -5.89 -15.91
C ILE A 309 -11.09 -6.28 -17.33
N LEU A 310 -12.34 -6.05 -17.73
CA LEU A 310 -12.89 -6.43 -19.05
C LEU A 310 -13.58 -5.24 -19.73
N GLY A 311 -13.54 -5.21 -21.06
CA GLY A 311 -14.25 -4.22 -21.90
C GLY A 311 -13.44 -2.95 -22.20
N PHE A 312 -12.16 -2.95 -21.88
CA PHE A 312 -11.16 -1.92 -22.20
C PHE A 312 -10.24 -2.33 -23.38
N GLY A 313 -10.48 -3.50 -23.98
CA GLY A 313 -9.77 -3.94 -25.19
C GLY A 313 -8.35 -4.39 -24.88
N ARG A 314 -7.33 -3.74 -25.45
CA ARG A 314 -5.92 -4.11 -25.21
C ARG A 314 -5.48 -3.93 -23.74
N TYR A 315 -6.25 -3.14 -22.99
CA TYR A 315 -6.01 -2.95 -21.56
C TYR A 315 -6.75 -3.96 -20.67
N ASP A 316 -7.50 -4.91 -21.24
CA ASP A 316 -8.09 -6.01 -20.49
C ASP A 316 -6.97 -6.87 -19.88
N GLY A 317 -7.19 -7.38 -18.67
CA GLY A 317 -6.18 -8.17 -17.97
C GLY A 317 -6.39 -8.25 -16.48
N VAL A 318 -5.33 -8.69 -15.79
CA VAL A 318 -5.28 -8.79 -14.33
C VAL A 318 -4.68 -7.51 -13.76
N TYR A 319 -5.34 -6.96 -12.74
CA TYR A 319 -4.95 -5.74 -12.05
C TYR A 319 -4.89 -5.99 -10.55
N LEU A 320 -3.85 -5.49 -9.89
CA LEU A 320 -3.73 -5.46 -8.44
C LEU A 320 -4.34 -4.17 -7.91
N ILE A 321 -5.21 -4.27 -6.91
CA ILE A 321 -5.73 -3.10 -6.20
C ILE A 321 -4.61 -2.52 -5.31
N THR A 322 -4.22 -1.28 -5.59
CA THR A 322 -3.20 -0.56 -4.81
C THR A 322 -3.80 0.31 -3.72
N SER A 323 -5.03 0.79 -3.93
CA SER A 323 -5.77 1.58 -2.95
C SER A 323 -7.27 1.44 -3.18
N VAL A 324 -8.06 1.38 -2.10
CA VAL A 324 -9.53 1.45 -2.14
C VAL A 324 -10.00 2.51 -1.18
N THR A 325 -10.77 3.47 -1.67
CA THR A 325 -11.53 4.40 -0.85
C THR A 325 -12.99 3.96 -0.77
N HIS A 326 -13.45 3.64 0.43
CA HIS A 326 -14.82 3.35 0.80
C HIS A 326 -15.50 4.64 1.30
N ASP A 327 -16.46 5.14 0.53
CA ASP A 327 -17.21 6.35 0.87
C ASP A 327 -18.66 5.98 1.24
N ILE A 328 -19.03 6.29 2.48
CA ILE A 328 -20.38 6.12 3.01
C ILE A 328 -20.96 7.49 3.33
N ASN A 329 -21.86 7.95 2.47
CA ASN A 329 -22.56 9.23 2.62
C ASN A 329 -24.05 9.05 2.29
N LYS A 330 -24.52 9.56 1.16
CA LYS A 330 -25.87 9.31 0.60
C LYS A 330 -26.05 7.88 0.06
N GLY A 331 -24.97 7.11 0.02
CA GLY A 331 -24.91 5.71 -0.37
C GLY A 331 -23.54 5.13 0.01
N TYR A 332 -23.25 3.91 -0.44
CA TYR A 332 -21.95 3.28 -0.27
C TYR A 332 -21.30 3.03 -1.63
N ASN A 333 -20.20 3.74 -1.89
CA ASN A 333 -19.44 3.67 -3.12
C ASN A 333 -17.97 3.37 -2.81
N CYS A 334 -17.28 2.75 -3.76
CA CYS A 334 -15.84 2.56 -3.69
C CYS A 334 -15.16 3.21 -4.89
N SER A 335 -14.03 3.86 -4.64
CA SER A 335 -13.06 4.27 -5.66
C SER A 335 -11.83 3.37 -5.52
N LEU A 336 -11.48 2.64 -6.58
CA LEU A 336 -10.36 1.71 -6.59
C LEU A 336 -9.27 2.25 -7.51
N ASP A 337 -8.07 2.44 -6.98
CA ASP A 337 -6.85 2.64 -7.76
C ASP A 337 -6.17 1.29 -7.94
N MET A 338 -5.89 0.92 -9.18
CA MET A 338 -5.31 -0.38 -9.53
C MET A 338 -4.20 -0.21 -10.55
N ARG A 339 -3.23 -1.13 -10.52
CA ARG A 339 -2.17 -1.21 -11.53
C ARG A 339 -2.21 -2.57 -12.22
N ARG A 340 -1.86 -2.59 -13.51
CA ARG A 340 -1.82 -3.84 -14.28
C ARG A 340 -0.72 -4.73 -13.74
N ARG A 341 -1.01 -6.03 -13.63
CA ARG A 341 0.01 -7.02 -13.32
C ARG A 341 1.05 -7.06 -14.44
N LEU A 342 2.33 -7.04 -14.08
CA LEU A 342 3.43 -7.33 -15.02
C LEU A 342 3.67 -8.84 -15.10
N ASP A 343 3.95 -9.35 -16.30
CA ASP A 343 4.12 -10.79 -16.52
C ASP A 343 5.50 -11.33 -16.10
N PHE A 344 6.50 -10.46 -15.93
CA PHE A 344 7.87 -10.87 -15.63
C PHE A 344 8.21 -10.87 -14.14
#